data_AF-A0A091QCG9-F1
#
_entry.id   AF-A0A091QCG9-F1
#
_cell.length_a   1.000
_cell.length_b   1.000
_cell.length_c   1.000
_cell.angle_alpha   90.00
_cell.angle_beta   90.00
_cell.angle_gamma   90.00
#
_symmetry.space_group_name_H-M   'P 1'
#
loop_
_entity.id
_entity.type
_entity.pdbx_description
1 polymer ?
#
loop_
_entity_poly.entity_id
_entity_poly.type
_entity_poly.pdbx_seq_one_letter_code
_entity_poly.pdbx_strand_id
1 'polypeptide(L)'
;TSEMLQKICMRNLVRKYCRGVTAERKVQLQQKAVASAVFRGKKEGYLQSINQPFLDTRLKENDINPKVLQLIHGEKIKYVTSVIKYDRNGFKARERLLVLTQSSAYVVEVAKIKQKIDYATLKGISTSNLSDGIVVIHVPEDNKQKGDVILQCEHIFETVTKLCMLANKQNLVKVVQGSLQFRIGSGKEGTMVFTVGQEPQVFKAKNGQLTVV
;
A
#
# COMPACT_ATOMS: atom_id res chain seq x y z
N THR A 1 -30.62 -21.55 -33.93
CA THR A 1 -29.51 -21.05 -34.78
C THR A 1 -28.88 -19.77 -34.24
N SER A 2 -29.65 -18.77 -33.81
CA SER A 2 -29.14 -17.52 -33.20
C SER A 2 -28.23 -17.72 -31.97
N GLU A 3 -28.63 -18.59 -31.02
CA GLU A 3 -27.83 -18.86 -29.80
C GLU A 3 -26.44 -19.44 -30.09
N MET A 4 -26.33 -20.31 -31.10
CA MET A 4 -25.07 -20.94 -31.47
C MET A 4 -24.11 -19.91 -32.08
N LEU A 5 -24.63 -19.02 -32.93
CA LEU A 5 -23.87 -17.90 -33.48
C LEU A 5 -23.43 -16.93 -32.39
N GLN A 6 -24.29 -16.64 -31.41
CA GLN A 6 -23.95 -15.80 -30.26
C GLN A 6 -22.80 -16.40 -29.45
N LYS A 7 -22.84 -17.70 -29.15
CA LYS A 7 -21.75 -18.41 -28.44
C LYS A 7 -20.43 -18.36 -29.22
N ILE A 8 -20.47 -18.58 -30.53
CA ILE A 8 -19.29 -18.51 -31.39
C ILE A 8 -18.72 -17.09 -31.43
N CYS A 9 -19.59 -16.08 -31.61
CA CYS A 9 -19.21 -14.67 -31.62
C CYS A 9 -18.55 -14.25 -30.31
N MET A 10 -19.16 -14.58 -29.16
CA MET A 10 -18.60 -14.30 -27.84
C MET A 10 -17.21 -14.93 -27.68
N ARG A 11 -17.06 -16.21 -28.05
CA ARG A 11 -15.77 -16.91 -27.96
C ARG A 11 -14.70 -16.25 -28.85
N ASN A 12 -15.08 -15.80 -30.04
CA ASN A 12 -14.17 -15.09 -30.94
C ASN A 12 -13.75 -13.74 -30.35
N LEU A 13 -14.70 -12.94 -29.84
CA LEU A 13 -14.43 -11.65 -29.20
C LEU A 13 -13.49 -11.80 -28.00
N VAL A 14 -13.76 -12.75 -27.10
CA VAL A 14 -12.90 -13.06 -25.96
C VAL A 14 -11.50 -13.46 -26.42
N ARG A 15 -11.39 -14.37 -27.40
CA ARG A 15 -10.10 -14.82 -27.93
C ARG A 15 -9.31 -13.67 -28.56
N LYS A 16 -9.97 -12.82 -29.35
CA LYS A 16 -9.36 -11.65 -29.99
C LYS A 16 -8.84 -10.66 -28.94
N TYR A 17 -9.65 -10.39 -27.93
CA TYR A 17 -9.25 -9.52 -26.81
C TYR A 17 -8.07 -10.12 -26.04
N CYS A 18 -8.19 -11.34 -25.51
CA CYS A 18 -7.15 -11.96 -24.68
C CYS A 18 -5.81 -12.11 -25.40
N ARG A 19 -5.81 -12.34 -26.73
CA ARG A 19 -4.59 -12.43 -27.54
C ARG A 19 -4.03 -11.07 -27.95
N GLY A 20 -4.88 -10.05 -28.07
CA GLY A 20 -4.48 -8.70 -28.48
C GLY A 20 -3.96 -7.83 -27.33
N VAL A 21 -4.19 -8.20 -26.07
CA VAL A 21 -3.72 -7.44 -24.90
C VAL A 21 -2.23 -7.69 -24.67
N THR A 22 -1.44 -6.62 -24.63
CA THR A 22 -0.01 -6.68 -24.30
C THR A 22 0.24 -7.11 -22.86
N ALA A 23 1.43 -7.64 -22.56
CA ALA A 23 1.80 -8.07 -21.21
C ALA A 23 1.71 -6.91 -20.20
N GLU A 24 2.21 -5.73 -20.56
CA GLU A 24 2.14 -4.51 -19.75
C GLU A 24 0.69 -4.12 -19.46
N ARG A 25 -0.17 -4.09 -20.49
CA ARG A 25 -1.58 -3.76 -20.32
C ARG A 25 -2.29 -4.78 -19.46
N LYS A 26 -1.95 -6.06 -19.57
CA LYS A 26 -2.49 -7.13 -18.73
C LYS A 26 -2.14 -6.91 -17.26
N VAL A 27 -0.88 -6.60 -16.94
CA VAL A 27 -0.43 -6.29 -15.57
C VAL A 27 -1.17 -5.08 -15.03
N GLN A 28 -1.28 -4.01 -15.82
CA GLN A 28 -2.01 -2.79 -15.43
C GLN A 28 -3.48 -3.08 -15.11
N LEU A 29 -4.17 -3.86 -15.95
CA LEU A 29 -5.56 -4.24 -15.73
C LEU A 29 -5.73 -5.14 -14.50
N GLN A 30 -4.81 -6.08 -14.28
CA GLN A 30 -4.82 -6.93 -13.08
C GLN A 30 -4.66 -6.11 -11.81
N GLN A 31 -3.72 -5.17 -11.78
CA GLN A 31 -3.55 -4.27 -10.63
C GLN A 31 -4.81 -3.42 -10.41
N LYS A 32 -5.37 -2.81 -11.46
CA LYS A 32 -6.60 -2.01 -11.33
C LYS A 32 -7.82 -2.84 -10.90
N ALA A 33 -7.91 -4.11 -11.31
CA ALA A 33 -8.94 -5.03 -10.84
C ALA A 33 -8.82 -5.30 -9.33
N VAL A 34 -7.60 -5.56 -8.83
CA VAL A 34 -7.35 -5.72 -7.39
C VAL A 34 -7.66 -4.43 -6.63
N ALA A 35 -7.20 -3.29 -7.12
CA ALA A 35 -7.51 -1.98 -6.52
C ALA A 35 -9.03 -1.76 -6.43
N SER A 36 -9.79 -2.12 -7.48
CA SER A 36 -11.24 -2.04 -7.48
C SER A 36 -11.89 -2.92 -6.42
N ALA A 37 -11.46 -4.18 -6.30
CA ALA A 37 -11.97 -5.09 -5.27
C ALA A 37 -11.74 -4.57 -3.84
N VAL A 38 -10.58 -3.92 -3.61
CA VAL A 38 -10.20 -3.39 -2.31
C VAL A 38 -10.90 -2.07 -1.98
N PHE A 39 -10.99 -1.13 -2.93
CA PHE A 39 -11.32 0.27 -2.64
C PHE A 39 -12.67 0.76 -3.20
N ARG A 40 -13.24 0.11 -4.21
CA ARG A 40 -14.46 0.58 -4.86
C ARG A 40 -15.60 0.68 -3.85
N GLY A 41 -16.14 1.90 -3.69
CA GLY A 41 -17.22 2.19 -2.75
C GLY A 41 -16.82 2.15 -1.27
N LYS A 42 -15.53 1.97 -0.96
CA LYS A 42 -15.02 1.83 0.42
C LYS A 42 -14.13 3.00 0.84
N LYS A 43 -13.35 3.57 -0.08
CA LYS A 43 -12.45 4.71 0.20
C LYS A 43 -12.71 5.87 -0.76
N GLU A 44 -12.82 7.07 -0.22
CA GLU A 44 -12.92 8.33 -0.96
C GLU A 44 -11.69 8.54 -1.86
N GLY A 45 -11.87 9.28 -2.95
CA GLY A 45 -10.80 9.50 -3.94
C GLY A 45 -10.58 8.34 -4.91
N TYR A 46 -11.16 7.15 -4.67
CA TYR A 46 -10.90 5.99 -5.54
C TYR A 46 -11.39 6.21 -6.98
N LEU A 47 -12.57 6.78 -7.18
CA LEU A 47 -13.12 7.02 -8.53
C LEU A 47 -12.22 7.94 -9.36
N GLN A 48 -11.66 8.97 -8.73
CA GLN A 48 -10.72 9.92 -9.32
C GLN A 48 -9.39 9.26 -9.67
N SER A 49 -9.02 8.15 -9.00
CA SER A 49 -7.78 7.42 -9.28
C SER A 49 -7.88 6.46 -10.47
N ILE A 50 -9.09 6.19 -11.01
CA ILE A 50 -9.31 5.16 -12.04
C ILE A 50 -8.61 5.52 -13.35
N ASN A 51 -8.66 6.79 -13.74
CA ASN A 51 -8.07 7.29 -14.99
C ASN A 51 -6.53 7.41 -14.93
N GLN A 52 -5.93 7.42 -13.74
CA GLN A 52 -4.49 7.50 -13.57
C GLN A 52 -3.87 6.09 -13.67
N PRO A 53 -2.98 5.81 -14.65
CA PRO A 53 -2.30 4.53 -14.71
C PRO A 53 -1.38 4.34 -13.50
N PHE A 54 -1.14 3.07 -13.13
CA PHE A 54 -0.14 2.77 -12.12
C PHE A 54 1.23 2.73 -12.81
N LEU A 55 2.21 3.40 -12.22
CA LEU A 55 3.57 3.41 -12.76
C LEU A 55 4.33 2.19 -12.26
N ASP A 56 5.35 1.71 -12.96
CA ASP A 56 6.17 0.58 -12.50
C ASP A 56 6.89 0.90 -11.18
N THR A 57 7.47 2.09 -11.07
CA THR A 57 8.07 2.64 -9.85
C THR A 57 7.97 4.16 -9.84
N ARG A 58 7.86 4.77 -8.65
CA ARG A 58 7.83 6.24 -8.51
C ARG A 58 9.23 6.83 -8.41
N LEU A 59 10.20 6.03 -7.96
CA LEU A 59 11.62 6.37 -7.93
C LEU A 59 12.43 5.31 -8.66
N LYS A 60 13.47 5.73 -9.39
CA LYS A 60 14.34 4.80 -10.12
C LYS A 60 15.31 4.16 -9.13
N GLU A 61 15.83 2.98 -9.48
CA GLU A 61 16.84 2.30 -8.65
C GLU A 61 18.09 3.16 -8.43
N ASN A 62 18.46 3.99 -9.39
CA ASN A 62 19.58 4.93 -9.29
C ASN A 62 19.36 6.02 -8.23
N ASP A 63 18.12 6.29 -7.84
CA ASP A 63 17.78 7.25 -6.79
C ASP A 63 17.91 6.63 -5.39
N ILE A 64 18.13 5.31 -5.31
CA ILE A 64 18.30 4.56 -4.07
C ILE A 64 19.78 4.52 -3.71
N ASN A 65 20.10 4.73 -2.43
CA ASN A 65 21.48 4.66 -1.99
C ASN A 65 22.09 3.26 -2.26
N PRO A 66 23.27 3.15 -2.90
CA PRO A 66 23.89 1.86 -3.22
C PRO A 66 24.10 0.94 -2.02
N LYS A 67 24.33 1.49 -0.82
CA LYS A 67 24.44 0.70 0.43
C LYS A 67 23.14 -0.02 0.75
N VAL A 68 22.00 0.60 0.48
CA VAL A 68 20.67 -0.03 0.67
C VAL A 68 20.48 -1.16 -0.32
N LEU A 69 20.87 -0.97 -1.59
CA LEU A 69 20.81 -2.03 -2.61
C LEU A 69 21.64 -3.25 -2.20
N GLN A 70 22.84 -3.03 -1.64
CA GLN A 70 23.67 -4.11 -1.08
C GLN A 70 23.00 -4.81 0.11
N LEU A 71 22.38 -4.06 1.01
CA LEU A 71 21.68 -4.59 2.20
C LEU A 71 20.38 -5.34 1.89
N ILE A 72 19.79 -5.13 0.71
CA ILE A 72 18.62 -5.88 0.23
C ILE A 72 19.04 -7.28 -0.31
N HIS A 73 20.34 -7.61 -0.24
CA HIS A 73 20.90 -8.94 -0.55
C HIS A 73 20.49 -9.50 -1.92
N GLY A 74 20.33 -8.61 -2.92
CA GLY A 74 19.98 -9.02 -4.29
C GLY A 74 18.51 -9.38 -4.51
N GLU A 75 17.60 -9.13 -3.55
CA GLU A 75 16.17 -9.22 -3.84
C GLU A 75 15.78 -8.23 -4.95
N LYS A 76 15.04 -8.71 -5.96
CA LYS A 76 14.58 -7.86 -7.05
C LYS A 76 13.58 -6.83 -6.54
N ILE A 77 13.94 -5.55 -6.70
CA ILE A 77 13.05 -4.41 -6.41
C ILE A 77 11.91 -4.39 -7.43
N LYS A 78 10.70 -4.12 -6.96
CA LYS A 78 9.47 -4.11 -7.77
C LYS A 78 8.80 -2.75 -7.79
N TYR A 79 8.94 -1.97 -6.72
CA TYR A 79 8.31 -0.67 -6.61
C TYR A 79 8.98 0.14 -5.51
N VAL A 80 9.22 1.42 -5.76
CA VAL A 80 9.76 2.35 -4.77
C VAL A 80 8.96 3.65 -4.81
N THR A 81 8.68 4.19 -3.63
CA THR A 81 7.96 5.46 -3.48
C THR A 81 8.42 6.20 -2.22
N SER A 82 8.38 7.53 -2.28
CA SER A 82 8.57 8.39 -1.11
C SER A 82 7.34 8.34 -0.22
N VAL A 83 7.56 8.25 1.09
CA VAL A 83 6.50 8.20 2.11
C VAL A 83 6.87 9.05 3.32
N ILE A 84 5.87 9.53 4.02
CA ILE A 84 6.06 10.14 5.35
C ILE A 84 5.76 9.08 6.39
N LYS A 85 6.76 8.70 7.18
CA LYS A 85 6.58 7.79 8.32
C LYS A 85 6.21 8.60 9.57
N TYR A 86 5.21 8.11 10.31
CA TYR A 86 4.90 8.61 11.65
C TYR A 86 5.45 7.70 12.74
N ASP A 87 6.19 8.27 13.69
CA ASP A 87 6.63 7.55 14.88
C ASP A 87 5.43 7.20 15.79
N ARG A 88 5.42 6.02 16.40
CA ARG A 88 4.23 5.53 17.13
C ARG A 88 3.97 6.19 18.48
N ASN A 89 4.99 6.79 19.09
CA ASN A 89 4.90 7.41 20.41
C ASN A 89 4.61 8.92 20.34
N GLY A 90 5.22 9.58 19.37
CA GLY A 90 5.18 11.04 19.23
C GLY A 90 4.60 11.53 17.91
N PHE A 91 4.24 10.62 17.00
CA PHE A 91 3.68 10.92 15.68
C PHE A 91 4.46 11.99 14.92
N LYS A 92 5.79 11.99 15.08
CA LYS A 92 6.67 12.86 14.33
C LYS A 92 6.74 12.35 12.90
N ALA A 93 6.43 13.22 11.95
CA ALA A 93 6.59 13.00 10.53
C ALA A 93 8.09 12.89 10.18
N ARG A 94 8.44 11.86 9.40
CA ARG A 94 9.81 11.65 8.91
C ARG A 94 9.76 11.13 7.49
N GLU A 95 10.42 11.82 6.57
CA GLU A 95 10.55 11.36 5.19
C GLU A 95 11.33 10.05 5.12
N ARG A 96 10.80 9.08 4.38
CA ARG A 96 11.37 7.75 4.18
C ARG A 96 11.10 7.30 2.76
N LEU A 97 11.84 6.29 2.33
CA LEU A 97 11.48 5.52 1.14
C LEU A 97 10.82 4.21 1.57
N LEU A 98 9.74 3.84 0.88
CA LEU A 98 9.15 2.52 0.93
C LEU A 98 9.64 1.75 -0.31
N VAL A 99 10.45 0.72 -0.09
CA VAL A 99 10.97 -0.16 -1.14
C VAL A 99 10.26 -1.49 -1.03
N LEU A 100 9.53 -1.88 -2.08
CA LEU A 100 8.87 -3.18 -2.19
C LEU A 100 9.70 -4.10 -3.07
N THR A 101 10.07 -5.26 -2.54
CA THR A 101 10.74 -6.33 -3.27
C THR A 101 9.77 -7.49 -3.51
N GLN A 102 10.27 -8.57 -4.08
CA GLN A 102 9.52 -9.81 -4.30
C GLN A 102 9.07 -10.50 -2.99
N SER A 103 9.79 -10.31 -1.89
CA SER A 103 9.61 -11.04 -0.62
C SER A 103 9.38 -10.15 0.60
N SER A 104 9.74 -8.86 0.54
CA SER A 104 9.68 -7.99 1.70
C SER A 104 9.47 -6.52 1.32
N ALA A 105 8.96 -5.75 2.27
CA ALA A 105 8.95 -4.29 2.21
C ALA A 105 10.00 -3.71 3.15
N TYR A 106 10.68 -2.66 2.72
CA TYR A 106 11.72 -1.99 3.48
C TYR A 106 11.38 -0.51 3.67
N VAL A 107 11.46 -0.05 4.91
CA VAL A 107 11.40 1.38 5.25
C VAL A 107 12.82 1.89 5.39
N VAL A 108 13.21 2.81 4.52
CA VAL A 108 14.60 3.25 4.35
C VAL A 108 14.73 4.73 4.74
N GLU A 109 15.80 5.04 5.48
CA GLU A 109 16.27 6.40 5.72
C GLU A 109 17.65 6.55 5.08
N VAL A 110 17.72 7.29 3.97
CA VAL A 110 18.96 7.59 3.23
C VAL A 110 19.73 6.30 2.89
N ALA A 111 20.76 5.94 3.67
CA ALA A 111 21.61 4.77 3.48
C ALA A 111 21.32 3.62 4.47
N LYS A 112 20.27 3.72 5.29
CA LYS A 112 19.97 2.79 6.39
C LYS A 112 18.57 2.20 6.25
N ILE A 113 18.49 0.87 6.31
CA ILE A 113 17.21 0.17 6.46
C ILE A 113 16.77 0.31 7.91
N LYS A 114 15.62 0.97 8.14
CA LYS A 114 15.05 1.17 9.48
C LYS A 114 14.16 0.03 9.93
N GLN A 115 13.50 -0.61 8.98
CA GLN A 115 12.61 -1.73 9.22
C GLN A 115 12.49 -2.56 7.96
N LYS A 116 12.64 -3.87 8.09
CA LYS A 116 12.28 -4.88 7.07
C LYS A 116 10.96 -5.51 7.51
N ILE A 117 10.03 -5.66 6.59
CA ILE A 117 8.71 -6.28 6.80
C ILE A 117 8.62 -7.47 5.86
N ASP A 118 8.67 -8.66 6.42
CA ASP A 118 8.52 -9.90 5.66
C ASP A 118 7.04 -10.15 5.34
N TYR A 119 6.73 -10.35 4.06
CA TYR A 119 5.38 -10.64 3.59
C TYR A 119 4.79 -11.92 4.17
N ALA A 120 5.64 -12.92 4.48
CA ALA A 120 5.19 -14.16 5.10
C ALA A 120 4.54 -13.91 6.46
N THR A 121 5.10 -12.96 7.21
CA THR A 121 4.69 -12.62 8.59
C THR A 121 3.70 -11.45 8.66
N LEU A 122 3.43 -10.80 7.53
CA LEU A 122 2.52 -9.66 7.45
C LEU A 122 1.10 -10.05 7.90
N LYS A 123 0.60 -9.39 8.95
CA LYS A 123 -0.71 -9.67 9.55
C LYS A 123 -1.86 -9.00 8.80
N GLY A 124 -1.61 -7.87 8.15
CA GLY A 124 -2.63 -7.15 7.38
C GLY A 124 -2.21 -5.73 7.04
N ILE A 125 -3.07 -5.05 6.30
CA ILE A 125 -2.88 -3.66 5.88
C ILE A 125 -4.19 -2.94 6.16
N SER A 126 -4.13 -1.77 6.79
CA SER A 126 -5.32 -0.95 7.04
C SER A 126 -5.17 0.46 6.51
N THR A 127 -6.26 1.05 6.05
CA THR A 127 -6.34 2.46 5.67
C THR A 127 -7.71 3.00 6.09
N SER A 128 -7.84 4.32 6.20
CA SER A 128 -9.14 4.96 6.44
C SER A 128 -10.02 4.96 5.18
N ASN A 129 -11.30 5.27 5.33
CA ASN A 129 -12.23 5.51 4.23
C ASN A 129 -12.16 6.92 3.62
N LEU A 130 -11.38 7.85 4.19
CA LEU A 130 -11.24 9.24 3.75
C LEU A 130 -10.10 9.42 2.74
N SER A 131 -9.87 10.66 2.30
CA SER A 131 -8.79 11.03 1.36
C SER A 131 -7.49 11.48 2.06
N ASP A 132 -7.10 10.78 3.14
CA ASP A 132 -6.00 11.15 4.05
C ASP A 132 -4.60 10.65 3.63
N GLY A 133 -4.54 9.61 2.78
CA GLY A 133 -3.30 8.99 2.34
C GLY A 133 -2.59 8.11 3.38
N ILE A 134 -3.17 7.85 4.55
CA ILE A 134 -2.58 7.00 5.60
C ILE A 134 -2.79 5.51 5.30
N VAL A 135 -1.72 4.75 5.48
CA VAL A 135 -1.70 3.30 5.51
C VAL A 135 -0.97 2.81 6.77
N VAL A 136 -1.53 1.79 7.41
CA VAL A 136 -0.92 1.07 8.51
C VAL A 136 -0.62 -0.35 8.06
N ILE A 137 0.64 -0.75 8.18
CA ILE A 137 1.12 -2.10 7.88
C ILE A 137 1.23 -2.85 9.21
N HIS A 138 0.38 -3.86 9.40
CA HIS A 138 0.32 -4.65 10.62
C HIS A 138 1.34 -5.79 10.59
N VAL A 139 2.27 -5.79 11.54
CA VAL A 139 3.37 -6.77 11.60
C VAL A 139 3.26 -7.60 12.88
N PRO A 140 3.93 -8.77 12.97
CA PRO A 140 4.02 -9.50 14.23
C PRO A 140 4.84 -8.72 15.25
N GLU A 141 4.57 -9.04 16.50
CA GLU A 141 5.43 -8.65 17.59
C GLU A 141 6.46 -9.76 17.76
N ASP A 142 7.67 -9.51 17.28
CA ASP A 142 8.83 -10.36 17.52
C ASP A 142 9.98 -9.48 18.04
N ASN A 143 11.03 -10.08 18.59
CA ASN A 143 12.15 -9.34 19.20
C ASN A 143 12.90 -8.42 18.21
N LYS A 144 12.63 -8.48 16.90
CA LYS A 144 13.27 -7.67 15.85
C LYS A 144 12.34 -6.58 15.28
N GLN A 145 11.03 -6.82 15.27
CA GLN A 145 10.00 -5.96 14.71
C GLN A 145 9.51 -4.99 15.76
N LYS A 146 9.59 -3.69 15.47
CA LYS A 146 9.27 -2.68 16.46
C LYS A 146 7.75 -2.56 16.73
N GLY A 147 6.87 -3.28 16.04
CA GLY A 147 5.42 -3.05 15.98
C GLY A 147 4.99 -2.50 14.61
N ASP A 148 3.70 -2.13 14.47
CA ASP A 148 3.08 -1.73 13.20
C ASP A 148 3.77 -0.51 12.58
N VAL A 149 3.60 -0.29 11.27
CA VAL A 149 4.21 0.84 10.55
C VAL A 149 3.12 1.76 10.02
N ILE A 150 3.19 3.04 10.40
CA ILE A 150 2.26 4.08 9.95
C ILE A 150 2.97 4.93 8.90
N LEU A 151 2.40 4.98 7.70
CA LEU A 151 2.93 5.72 6.55
C LEU A 151 1.83 6.59 5.95
N GLN A 152 2.20 7.76 5.44
CA GLN A 152 1.38 8.52 4.51
C GLN A 152 2.00 8.41 3.12
N CYS A 153 1.15 8.09 2.14
CA CYS A 153 1.51 7.87 0.75
C CYS A 153 0.69 8.79 -0.15
N GLU A 154 1.35 9.50 -1.05
CA GLU A 154 0.67 10.30 -2.09
C GLU A 154 -0.17 9.40 -3.02
N HIS A 155 0.43 8.28 -3.46
CA HIS A 155 -0.23 7.33 -4.35
C HIS A 155 -0.72 6.10 -3.58
N ILE A 156 -1.64 6.30 -2.62
CA ILE A 156 -2.09 5.24 -1.71
C ILE A 156 -2.72 4.04 -2.42
N PHE A 157 -3.58 4.26 -3.42
CA PHE A 157 -4.24 3.17 -4.15
C PHE A 157 -3.23 2.30 -4.89
N GLU A 158 -2.23 2.92 -5.53
CA GLU A 158 -1.14 2.22 -6.21
C GLU A 158 -0.29 1.45 -5.20
N THR A 159 0.16 2.14 -4.15
CA THR A 159 1.09 1.60 -3.16
C THR A 159 0.51 0.42 -2.40
N VAL A 160 -0.73 0.55 -1.90
CA VAL A 160 -1.41 -0.54 -1.16
C VAL A 160 -1.74 -1.71 -2.08
N THR A 161 -2.19 -1.45 -3.31
CA THR A 161 -2.48 -2.53 -4.27
C THR A 161 -1.22 -3.32 -4.61
N LYS A 162 -0.10 -2.64 -4.87
CA LYS A 162 1.18 -3.31 -5.15
C LYS A 162 1.68 -4.10 -3.95
N LEU A 163 1.63 -3.51 -2.76
CA LEU A 163 2.03 -4.18 -1.52
C LEU A 163 1.19 -5.44 -1.28
N CYS A 164 -0.14 -5.36 -1.35
CA CYS A 164 -0.99 -6.49 -1.05
C CYS A 164 -0.91 -7.60 -2.12
N MET A 165 -0.65 -7.24 -3.39
CA MET A 165 -0.40 -8.20 -4.45
C MET A 165 0.94 -8.92 -4.26
N LEU A 166 2.02 -8.19 -3.97
CA LEU A 166 3.35 -8.79 -3.73
C LEU A 166 3.34 -9.68 -2.48
N ALA A 167 2.63 -9.27 -1.42
CA ALA A 167 2.51 -10.05 -0.21
C ALA A 167 1.49 -11.20 -0.30
N ASN A 168 0.72 -11.28 -1.39
CA ASN A 168 -0.44 -12.19 -1.53
C ASN A 168 -1.42 -12.08 -0.34
N LYS A 169 -1.68 -10.85 0.11
CA LYS A 169 -2.53 -10.51 1.27
C LYS A 169 -3.69 -9.57 0.90
N GLN A 170 -4.22 -9.65 -0.31
CA GLN A 170 -5.33 -8.80 -0.79
C GLN A 170 -6.55 -8.89 0.12
N ASN A 171 -6.84 -10.09 0.64
CA ASN A 171 -7.96 -10.35 1.55
C ASN A 171 -7.73 -9.80 2.98
N LEU A 172 -6.52 -9.35 3.30
CA LEU A 172 -6.17 -8.76 4.62
C LEU A 172 -6.05 -7.24 4.56
N VAL A 173 -6.48 -6.61 3.45
CA VAL A 173 -6.59 -5.15 3.37
C VAL A 173 -7.94 -4.71 3.94
N LYS A 174 -7.90 -3.86 4.96
CA LYS A 174 -9.09 -3.29 5.61
C LYS A 174 -9.18 -1.79 5.34
N VAL A 175 -10.36 -1.35 4.92
CA VAL A 175 -10.71 0.07 4.87
C VAL A 175 -11.62 0.34 6.06
N VAL A 176 -11.15 1.12 7.02
CA VAL A 176 -11.84 1.36 8.30
C VAL A 176 -12.48 2.74 8.32
N GLN A 177 -13.53 2.89 9.13
CA GLN A 177 -14.25 4.15 9.32
C GLN A 177 -14.09 4.62 10.76
N GLY A 178 -13.85 5.92 10.94
CA GLY A 178 -13.78 6.58 12.25
C GLY A 178 -12.47 6.33 13.02
N SER A 179 -12.07 5.08 13.26
CA SER A 179 -10.83 4.80 14.01
C SER A 179 -10.11 3.52 13.60
N LEU A 180 -8.82 3.44 13.94
CA LEU A 180 -7.95 2.30 13.72
C LEU A 180 -7.04 2.07 14.93
N GLN A 181 -6.98 0.83 15.39
CA GLN A 181 -5.97 0.41 16.36
C GLN A 181 -4.71 -0.07 15.66
N PHE A 182 -3.55 0.26 16.23
CA PHE A 182 -2.25 -0.17 15.74
C PHE A 182 -1.32 -0.49 16.91
N ARG A 183 -0.35 -1.38 16.69
CA ARG A 183 0.61 -1.77 17.73
C ARG A 183 1.82 -0.84 17.75
N ILE A 184 2.13 -0.31 18.93
CA ILE A 184 3.29 0.55 19.20
C ILE A 184 4.56 -0.29 19.41
N GLY A 185 4.40 -1.49 19.98
CA GLY A 185 5.46 -2.41 20.42
C GLY A 185 5.46 -2.64 21.93
N SER A 186 6.01 -3.76 22.38
CA SER A 186 6.03 -4.21 23.78
C SER A 186 4.63 -4.35 24.39
N GLY A 187 3.68 -4.90 23.63
CA GLY A 187 2.30 -5.13 24.02
C GLY A 187 1.41 -3.89 24.06
N LYS A 188 1.96 -2.69 23.74
CA LYS A 188 1.20 -1.44 23.75
C LYS A 188 0.49 -1.20 22.42
N GLU A 189 -0.74 -0.71 22.52
CA GLU A 189 -1.55 -0.31 21.37
C GLU A 189 -1.82 1.20 21.39
N GLY A 190 -1.94 1.77 20.19
CA GLY A 190 -2.34 3.14 19.96
C GLY A 190 -3.64 3.17 19.15
N THR A 191 -4.40 4.24 19.32
CA THR A 191 -5.60 4.49 18.52
C THR A 191 -5.38 5.70 17.63
N MET A 192 -5.75 5.53 16.36
CA MET A 192 -5.81 6.58 15.35
C MET A 192 -7.28 6.91 15.08
N VAL A 193 -7.64 8.18 15.03
CA VAL A 193 -8.99 8.67 14.77
C VAL A 193 -8.97 9.50 13.49
N PHE A 194 -9.90 9.21 12.59
CA PHE A 194 -10.06 9.88 11.30
C PHE A 194 -11.29 10.77 11.36
N THR A 195 -11.12 12.03 10.97
CA THR A 195 -12.18 13.03 10.95
C THR A 195 -12.11 13.82 9.65
N VAL A 196 -13.21 14.44 9.25
CA VAL A 196 -13.22 15.34 8.09
C VAL A 196 -13.00 16.77 8.58
N GLY A 197 -12.08 17.50 7.95
CA GLY A 197 -11.89 18.93 8.19
C GLY A 197 -11.48 19.69 6.93
N GLN A 198 -11.23 20.99 7.09
CA GLN A 198 -10.91 21.87 5.96
C GLN A 198 -9.46 21.70 5.47
N GLU A 199 -8.52 21.47 6.39
CA GLU A 199 -7.10 21.31 6.08
C GLU A 199 -6.58 19.94 6.52
N PRO A 200 -5.81 19.25 5.66
CA PRO A 200 -5.24 17.96 5.99
C PRO A 200 -4.16 18.10 7.07
N GLN A 201 -4.32 17.41 8.19
CA GLN A 201 -3.36 17.48 9.28
C GLN A 201 -3.27 16.17 10.07
N VAL A 202 -2.07 15.86 10.54
CA VAL A 202 -1.79 14.69 11.37
C VAL A 202 -1.11 15.15 12.65
N PHE A 203 -1.77 14.97 13.80
CA PHE A 203 -1.25 15.44 15.08
C PHE A 203 -1.66 14.54 16.24
N LYS A 204 -0.94 14.69 17.36
CA LYS A 204 -1.27 13.99 18.61
C LYS A 204 -2.30 14.80 19.39
N ALA A 205 -3.48 14.23 19.61
CA ALA A 205 -4.51 14.84 20.44
C ALA A 205 -4.12 14.81 21.93
N LYS A 206 -4.77 15.67 22.73
CA LYS A 206 -4.51 15.78 24.19
C LYS A 206 -4.75 14.46 24.94
N ASN A 207 -5.66 13.62 24.45
CA ASN A 207 -5.93 12.28 24.98
C ASN A 207 -4.86 11.23 24.57
N GLY A 208 -3.81 11.64 23.84
CA GLY A 208 -2.71 10.79 23.41
C GLY A 208 -2.95 10.02 22.10
N GLN A 209 -4.13 10.11 21.51
CA GLN A 209 -4.47 9.46 20.24
C GLN A 209 -3.85 10.21 19.06
N LEU A 210 -3.65 9.51 17.95
CA LEU A 210 -3.29 10.14 16.68
C LEU A 210 -4.57 10.59 15.98
N THR A 211 -4.69 11.87 15.68
CA THR A 211 -5.81 12.42 14.91
C THR A 211 -5.34 12.74 13.51
N VAL A 212 -6.12 12.30 12.53
CA VAL A 212 -5.93 12.55 11.10
C VAL A 212 -7.19 13.26 10.61
N VAL A 213 -7.00 14.48 10.12
CA VAL A 213 -8.03 15.35 9.56
C VAL A 213 -7.85 15.43 8.05
#